data_AF-A0A7Y0CQ67-F1
#
_entry.id   AF-A0A7Y0CQ67-F1
#
_cell.length_a   1.000
_cell.length_b   1.000
_cell.length_c   1.000
_cell.angle_alpha   90.00
_cell.angle_beta   90.00
_cell.angle_gamma   90.00
#
_symmetry.space_group_name_H-M   'P 1'
#
loop_
_entity.id
_entity.type
_entity.pdbx_description
1 polymer ?
#
loop_
_entity_poly.entity_id
_entity_poly.type
_entity_poly.pdbx_seq_one_letter_code
_entity_poly.pdbx_strand_id
1 'polypeptide(L)'
;MFAMKSQKLPPSHEGCAVSGCATLLPGRAISLRPRQAGLLRIAQGQVWATLDGPHAGHGNESGDFFVKAGQTLAVGADQRLVFEPWRTAHEAPVYFEWLNLR
;
A
#
# COMPACT_ATOMS: atom_id res chain seq x y z
N MET A 1 17.42 -14.00 7.78
CA MET A 1 16.75 -13.10 6.82
C MET A 1 15.60 -13.88 6.20
N PHE A 2 14.35 -13.47 6.41
CA PHE A 2 13.21 -14.07 5.73
C PHE A 2 13.05 -13.38 4.37
N ALA A 3 12.96 -14.16 3.29
CA ALA A 3 12.71 -13.60 1.96
C ALA A 3 11.21 -13.25 1.83
N MET A 4 10.85 -11.96 1.88
CA MET A 4 9.51 -11.50 1.54
C MET A 4 9.25 -11.64 0.04
N LYS A 5 8.06 -12.13 -0.31
CA LYS A 5 7.66 -12.32 -1.72
C LYS A 5 6.82 -11.14 -2.19
N SER A 6 7.05 -10.66 -3.41
CA SER A 6 6.18 -9.65 -4.02
C SER A 6 4.83 -10.24 -4.44
N GLN A 7 3.74 -9.49 -4.24
CA GLN A 7 2.41 -9.74 -4.78
C GLN A 7 2.06 -8.66 -5.81
N LYS A 8 1.41 -9.07 -6.92
CA LYS A 8 0.84 -8.14 -7.90
C LYS A 8 -0.57 -7.72 -7.46
N LEU A 9 -0.90 -6.46 -7.71
CA LEU A 9 -2.27 -5.98 -7.55
C LEU A 9 -3.16 -6.58 -8.65
N PRO A 10 -4.41 -6.95 -8.33
CA PRO A 10 -5.41 -7.21 -9.34
C PRO A 10 -5.69 -5.92 -10.15
N PRO A 11 -6.06 -6.01 -11.44
CA PRO A 11 -6.34 -4.84 -12.26
C PRO A 11 -7.54 -4.05 -11.69
N SER A 12 -7.36 -2.74 -11.49
CA SER A 12 -8.45 -1.81 -11.24
C SER A 12 -9.23 -1.64 -12.54
N HIS A 13 -10.50 -2.04 -12.59
CA HIS A 13 -11.33 -1.80 -13.77
C HIS A 13 -11.60 -0.30 -13.91
N GLU A 14 -11.13 0.28 -15.02
CA GLU A 14 -11.36 1.68 -15.38
C GLU A 14 -12.81 1.84 -15.86
N GLY A 15 -13.67 2.34 -14.98
CA GLY A 15 -15.06 2.66 -15.29
C GLY A 15 -15.99 2.29 -14.13
N CYS A 16 -16.53 3.32 -13.46
CA CYS A 16 -17.47 3.20 -12.33
C CYS A 16 -17.01 2.18 -11.26
N ALA A 17 -15.88 2.48 -10.63
CA ALA A 17 -15.16 1.55 -9.75
C ALA A 17 -15.93 1.28 -8.44
N VAL A 18 -16.61 0.14 -8.38
CA VAL A 18 -16.58 -0.64 -7.15
C VAL A 18 -15.17 -1.26 -7.13
N SER A 19 -14.18 -0.51 -6.61
CA SER A 19 -12.87 -1.08 -6.31
C SER A 19 -13.09 -2.17 -5.28
N GLY A 20 -13.09 -3.44 -5.70
CA GLY A 20 -13.17 -4.56 -4.78
C GLY A 20 -12.00 -4.50 -3.79
N CYS A 21 -12.25 -4.91 -2.55
CA CYS A 21 -11.20 -5.09 -1.58
C CYS A 21 -10.21 -6.16 -2.10
N ALA A 22 -8.94 -5.76 -2.24
CA ALA A 22 -7.85 -6.67 -2.56
C ALA A 22 -7.29 -7.27 -1.26
N THR A 23 -6.73 -8.47 -1.37
CA THR A 23 -6.13 -9.19 -0.24
C THR A 23 -4.61 -9.18 -0.34
N LEU A 24 -3.95 -8.70 0.70
CA LEU A 24 -2.51 -8.78 0.90
C LEU A 24 -2.18 -9.91 1.89
N LEU A 25 -1.51 -10.94 1.40
CA LEU A 25 -1.17 -12.12 2.20
C LEU A 25 -0.01 -11.85 3.17
N PRO A 26 0.01 -12.51 4.34
CA PRO A 26 1.13 -12.42 5.27
C PRO A 26 2.47 -12.80 4.62
N GLY A 27 3.54 -12.11 5.01
CA GLY A 27 4.89 -12.33 4.46
C GLY A 27 5.06 -11.91 2.99
N ARG A 28 4.09 -11.16 2.45
CA ARG A 28 4.19 -10.55 1.11
C ARG A 28 4.18 -9.04 1.19
N ALA A 29 4.76 -8.43 0.16
CA ALA A 29 4.71 -7.00 -0.06
C ALA A 29 4.13 -6.71 -1.45
N ILE A 30 3.43 -5.59 -1.59
CA ILE A 30 3.01 -5.03 -2.88
C ILE A 30 3.89 -3.83 -3.20
N SER A 31 4.29 -3.68 -4.46
CA SER A 31 4.91 -2.47 -4.98
C SER A 31 4.01 -1.87 -6.07
N LEU A 32 3.67 -0.60 -5.93
CA LEU A 32 2.84 0.18 -6.84
C LEU A 32 3.61 1.43 -7.28
N ARG A 33 3.45 1.82 -8.55
CA ARG A 33 3.80 3.16 -9.04
C ARG A 33 2.63 3.66 -9.91
N PRO A 34 1.66 4.38 -9.32
CA PRO A 34 0.44 4.74 -10.03
C PRO A 34 0.71 5.88 -11.00
N ARG A 35 0.06 5.88 -12.17
CA ARG A 35 0.18 6.97 -13.16
C ARG A 35 -0.58 8.23 -12.74
N GLN A 36 -1.56 8.09 -11.86
CA GLN A 36 -2.35 9.19 -11.30
C GLN A 36 -2.27 9.13 -9.78
N ALA A 37 -2.49 10.26 -9.12
CA ALA A 37 -2.57 10.28 -7.67
C ALA A 37 -3.73 9.40 -7.16
N GLY A 38 -3.55 8.82 -5.98
CA GLY A 38 -4.55 7.93 -5.40
C GLY A 38 -4.41 7.77 -3.90
N LEU A 39 -5.33 7.02 -3.33
CA LEU A 39 -5.35 6.67 -1.91
C LEU A 39 -5.26 5.15 -1.75
N LEU A 40 -4.32 4.69 -0.92
CA LEU A 40 -4.37 3.36 -0.31
C LEU A 40 -5.30 3.43 0.90
N ARG A 41 -6.41 2.68 0.89
CA ARG A 41 -7.31 2.53 2.05
C ARG A 41 -7.14 1.14 2.66
N ILE A 42 -6.94 1.05 3.97
CA ILE A 42 -6.94 -0.25 4.67
C ILE A 42 -8.34 -0.50 5.21
N ALA A 43 -9.01 -1.54 4.69
CA ALA A 43 -10.33 -1.95 5.16
C ALA A 43 -10.23 -2.80 6.43
N GLN A 44 -9.24 -3.71 6.49
CA GLN A 44 -8.97 -4.56 7.65
C GLN A 44 -7.49 -4.91 7.73
N GLY A 45 -6.96 -4.99 8.95
CA GLY A 45 -5.54 -5.24 9.19
C GLY A 45 -4.74 -3.94 9.29
N GLN A 46 -3.42 -4.06 9.18
CA GLN A 46 -2.48 -2.95 9.33
C GLN A 46 -1.28 -3.19 8.42
N VAL A 47 -0.69 -2.13 7.88
CA VAL A 47 0.49 -2.21 7.00
C VAL A 47 1.58 -1.26 7.45
N TRP A 48 2.82 -1.67 7.20
CA TRP A 48 3.93 -0.74 7.00
C TRP A 48 3.97 -0.37 5.52
N ALA A 49 4.13 0.91 5.22
CA ALA A 49 4.15 1.43 3.87
C ALA A 49 5.32 2.41 3.69
N THR A 50 6.10 2.25 2.62
CA THR A 50 7.21 3.14 2.26
C THR A 50 6.87 3.86 0.96
N LEU A 51 6.91 5.19 0.97
CA LEU A 51 6.78 6.06 -0.19
C LEU A 51 8.14 6.60 -0.60
N ASP A 52 8.54 6.37 -1.86
CA ASP A 52 9.71 6.99 -2.45
C ASP A 52 9.39 8.48 -2.77
N GLY A 53 10.37 9.38 -2.66
CA GLY A 53 10.21 10.80 -3.02
C GLY A 53 11.41 11.66 -2.63
N PRO A 54 11.40 12.97 -2.94
CA PRO A 54 12.40 13.88 -2.38
C PRO A 54 12.15 14.01 -0.87
N HIS A 55 12.94 13.30 -0.07
CA HIS A 55 12.97 13.46 1.38
C HIS A 55 13.79 14.72 1.68
N ALA A 56 13.11 15.79 2.10
CA ALA A 56 13.76 17.10 2.29
C ALA A 56 14.47 17.24 3.65
N GLY A 57 14.32 16.28 4.55
CA GLY A 57 14.90 16.30 5.88
C GLY A 57 16.02 15.28 6.11
N HIS A 58 16.44 15.21 7.38
CA HIS A 58 17.43 14.24 7.84
C HIS A 58 16.92 12.81 7.64
N GLY A 59 17.83 11.83 7.60
CA GLY A 59 17.58 10.43 7.17
C GLY A 59 16.55 9.60 7.95
N ASN A 60 15.69 10.23 8.76
CA ASN A 60 14.51 9.67 9.41
C ASN A 60 13.17 10.12 8.80
N GLU A 61 13.16 10.95 7.75
CA GLU A 61 11.96 11.22 6.93
C GLU A 61 11.76 10.16 5.83
N SER A 62 12.01 8.88 6.15
CA SER A 62 12.16 7.75 5.21
C SER A 62 10.95 7.44 4.32
N GLY A 63 9.88 8.23 4.38
CA GLY A 63 8.64 7.96 3.68
C GLY A 63 7.89 6.75 4.24
N ASP A 64 8.23 6.29 5.45
CA ASP A 64 7.60 5.17 6.11
C ASP A 64 6.35 5.60 6.88
N PHE A 65 5.26 4.86 6.68
CA PHE A 65 3.94 5.11 7.24
C PHE A 65 3.39 3.85 7.86
N PHE A 66 2.73 4.03 9.00
CA PHE A 66 1.93 3.00 9.63
C PHE A 66 0.45 3.24 9.33
N VAL A 67 -0.19 2.35 8.58
CA VAL A 67 -1.59 2.54 8.15
C VAL A 67 -2.45 1.39 8.67
N LYS A 68 -3.46 1.72 9.48
CA LYS A 68 -4.39 0.78 10.12
C LYS A 68 -5.74 0.78 9.42
N ALA A 69 -6.57 -0.22 9.71
CA ALA A 69 -7.96 -0.27 9.28
C ALA A 69 -8.70 1.06 9.51
N GLY A 70 -9.42 1.51 8.48
CA GLY A 70 -10.13 2.80 8.45
C GLY A 70 -9.26 3.99 8.04
N GLN A 71 -7.93 3.85 7.96
CA GLN A 71 -7.03 4.91 7.54
C GLN A 71 -6.72 4.86 6.04
N THR A 72 -6.31 6.01 5.52
CA THR A 72 -5.86 6.18 4.14
C THR A 72 -4.45 6.76 4.09
N LEU A 73 -3.70 6.40 3.06
CA LEU A 73 -2.42 7.01 2.71
C LEU A 73 -2.50 7.56 1.29
N ALA A 74 -2.24 8.86 1.14
CA ALA A 74 -2.18 9.51 -0.16
C ALA A 74 -0.85 9.21 -0.85
N VAL A 75 -0.91 8.97 -2.15
CA VAL A 75 0.23 8.65 -3.00
C VAL A 75 0.15 9.52 -4.24
N GLY A 76 1.23 10.23 -4.52
CA GLY A 76 1.33 11.07 -5.71
C GLY A 76 1.38 10.25 -7.01
N ALA A 77 1.04 10.91 -8.12
CA ALA A 77 1.32 10.36 -9.45
C ALA A 77 2.83 10.08 -9.59
N ASP A 78 3.16 8.94 -10.20
CA ASP A 78 4.52 8.42 -10.37
C ASP A 78 5.30 8.17 -9.07
N GLN A 79 4.69 8.36 -7.90
CA GLN A 79 5.30 8.08 -6.62
C GLN A 79 5.28 6.58 -6.36
N ARG A 80 6.44 5.99 -6.06
CA ARG A 80 6.50 4.55 -5.76
C ARG A 80 6.11 4.30 -4.31
N LEU A 81 5.18 3.38 -4.12
CA LEU A 81 4.70 2.89 -2.84
C LEU A 81 5.05 1.40 -2.72
N VAL A 82 5.66 1.01 -1.61
CA VAL A 82 5.79 -0.40 -1.18
C VAL A 82 5.03 -0.57 0.12
N PHE A 83 4.24 -1.62 0.27
CA PHE A 83 3.59 -1.89 1.55
C PHE A 83 3.45 -3.38 1.82
N GLU A 84 3.48 -3.71 3.10
CA GLU A 84 3.42 -5.07 3.61
C GLU A 84 2.60 -5.14 4.91
N PRO A 85 2.02 -6.30 5.27
CA PRO A 85 1.36 -6.46 6.56
C PRO A 85 2.29 -6.15 7.72
N TRP A 86 1.81 -5.37 8.67
CA TRP A 86 2.53 -5.19 9.92
C TRP A 86 2.37 -6.41 10.81
N ARG A 87 3.51 -6.96 11.22
CA ARG A 87 3.75 -8.28 11.81
C ARG A 87 4.00 -9.38 10.78
N THR A 88 5.26 -9.80 10.81
CA THR A 88 5.81 -10.88 10.00
C THR A 88 5.23 -12.23 10.43
N ALA A 89 4.53 -12.86 9.49
CA ALA A 89 4.41 -14.31 9.28
C ALA A 89 3.16 -15.09 9.74
N HIS A 90 2.27 -14.61 10.63
CA HIS A 90 1.16 -15.48 11.12
C HIS A 90 -0.20 -14.82 11.38
N GLU A 91 -0.30 -13.51 11.35
CA GLU A 91 -1.57 -12.81 11.60
C GLU A 91 -2.31 -12.59 10.27
N ALA A 92 -3.64 -12.59 10.31
CA ALA A 92 -4.57 -12.62 9.18
C ALA A 92 -4.20 -11.72 7.97
N PRO A 93 -4.70 -12.03 6.76
CA PRO A 93 -4.51 -11.17 5.60
C PRO A 93 -4.98 -9.73 5.85
N VAL A 94 -4.34 -8.78 5.18
CA VAL A 94 -4.78 -7.39 5.12
C VAL A 94 -5.73 -7.23 3.95
N TYR A 95 -6.86 -6.56 4.18
CA TYR A 95 -7.79 -6.18 3.13
C TYR A 95 -7.66 -4.68 2.89
N PHE A 96 -7.47 -4.31 1.64
CA PHE A 96 -7.21 -2.92 1.25
C PHE A 96 -7.87 -2.59 -0.09
N GLU A 97 -7.99 -1.31 -0.38
CA GLU A 97 -8.50 -0.80 -1.65
C GLU A 97 -7.57 0.29 -2.18
N TRP A 98 -7.54 0.39 -3.50
CA TRP A 98 -6.95 1.51 -4.20
C TRP A 98 -8.05 2.40 -4.77
N LEU A 99 -8.00 3.69 -4.45
CA LEU A 99 -8.94 4.70 -4.91
C LEU A 99 -8.19 5.73 -5.77
N ASN A 100 -8.55 5.85 -7.05
CA ASN A 100 -7.99 6.87 -7.92
C ASN A 100 -8.57 8.24 -7.55
N LEU A 101 -7.72 9.25 -7.41
CA LEU A 101 -8.14 10.65 -7.34
C LEU A 101 -8.28 11.17 -8.77
N ARG A 102 -9.44 11.76 -9.07
CA ARG A 102 -9.70 12.38 -10.38
C ARG A 102 -9.18 13.80 -10.44
#